data_AF-A0A7V2XY65-F1
#
_entry.id   AF-A0A7V2XY65-F1
#
_cell.length_a   1.000
_cell.length_b   1.000
_cell.length_c   1.000
_cell.angle_alpha   90.00
_cell.angle_beta   90.00
_cell.angle_gamma   90.00
#
_symmetry.space_group_name_H-M   'P 1'
#
loop_
_entity.id
_entity.type
_entity.pdbx_description
1 polymer ?
#
loop_
_entity_poly.entity_id
_entity_poly.type
_entity_poly.pdbx_seq_one_letter_code
_entity_poly.pdbx_strand_id
1 'polypeptide(L)'
;MEMEMSLMQRLSQLLLSPSKNRTFLVATVLLLSAIGFGSLIFWNQRPDYQTLFSNLTQEDAAEIVSKLKERKIPYQLSSNGGAILVPREQVYEVRLALASEGLPKGGGVGFEVFDRTSFGTTDFVQRLNYQRALQGELSRTIRQMKEIEQARVHIVTPKESLFLDEQKKPTASVLIKTRSGMTLAPAQVEGIVHLVASAVEGMEPNNVTVVDTSGRILSKKNDTTLLGQLTATQLEYQRNIEEGLKKKVQGMLEEVLGFNKAI
;
A
#
# COMPACT_ATOMS: atom_id res chain seq x y z
N MET A 1 -79.60 -5.45 3.95
CA MET A 1 -79.17 -6.19 2.74
C MET A 1 -79.68 -5.57 1.43
N GLU A 2 -80.59 -4.59 1.46
CA GLU A 2 -81.08 -3.91 0.24
C GLU A 2 -80.24 -2.68 -0.17
N MET A 3 -79.56 -2.04 0.79
CA MET A 3 -78.76 -0.83 0.55
C MET A 3 -77.45 -1.10 -0.21
N GLU A 4 -76.82 -2.26 0.01
CA GLU A 4 -75.62 -2.69 -0.71
C GLU A 4 -75.92 -3.05 -2.18
N MET A 5 -77.10 -3.63 -2.43
CA MET A 5 -77.57 -4.00 -3.77
C MET A 5 -77.87 -2.75 -4.61
N SER A 6 -78.41 -1.70 -3.98
CA SER A 6 -78.64 -0.39 -4.61
C SER A 6 -77.35 0.33 -5.00
N LEU A 7 -76.30 0.26 -4.18
CA LEU A 7 -75.00 0.84 -4.48
C LEU A 7 -74.31 0.12 -5.62
N MET A 8 -74.34 -1.23 -5.63
CA MET A 8 -73.83 -2.06 -6.73
C MET A 8 -74.59 -1.82 -8.04
N GLN A 9 -75.90 -1.61 -7.99
CA GLN A 9 -76.72 -1.28 -9.17
C GLN A 9 -76.48 0.14 -9.68
N ARG A 10 -76.26 1.11 -8.79
CA ARG A 10 -75.88 2.48 -9.19
C ARG A 10 -74.49 2.52 -9.80
N LEU A 11 -73.54 1.72 -9.28
CA LEU A 11 -72.22 1.52 -9.86
C LEU A 11 -72.30 0.87 -11.24
N SER A 12 -73.08 -0.21 -11.41
CA SER A 12 -73.20 -0.87 -12.72
C SER A 12 -73.93 -0.01 -13.76
N GLN A 13 -74.94 0.78 -13.38
CA GLN A 13 -75.56 1.79 -14.24
C GLN A 13 -74.63 2.98 -14.53
N LEU A 14 -73.71 3.30 -13.61
CA LEU A 14 -72.57 4.20 -13.84
C LEU A 14 -71.42 3.59 -14.66
N LEU A 15 -71.47 2.30 -14.97
CA LEU A 15 -70.56 1.64 -15.91
C LEU A 15 -71.19 1.36 -17.29
N LEU A 16 -72.52 1.27 -17.41
CA LEU A 16 -73.21 0.79 -18.63
C LEU A 16 -74.27 1.74 -19.24
N SER A 17 -74.11 3.07 -19.15
CA SER A 17 -74.91 4.00 -19.96
C SER A 17 -74.03 4.68 -21.02
N PRO A 18 -74.31 4.55 -22.33
CA PRO A 18 -73.42 4.98 -23.40
C PRO A 18 -73.62 6.47 -23.70
N SER A 19 -73.18 7.34 -22.80
CA SER A 19 -72.87 8.71 -23.19
C SER A 19 -71.39 8.77 -23.58
N LYS A 20 -71.10 9.17 -24.83
CA LYS A 20 -69.73 9.26 -25.37
C LYS A 20 -68.80 10.05 -24.44
N ASN A 21 -69.36 11.01 -23.69
CA ASN A 21 -68.64 11.84 -22.73
C ASN A 21 -68.22 11.06 -21.46
N ARG A 22 -69.01 10.10 -20.96
CA ARG A 22 -68.64 9.32 -19.76
C ARG A 22 -67.65 8.21 -20.09
N THR A 23 -67.75 7.58 -21.27
CA THR A 23 -66.72 6.64 -21.74
C THR A 23 -65.37 7.34 -21.96
N PHE A 24 -65.38 8.58 -22.46
CA PHE A 24 -64.18 9.40 -22.58
C PHE A 24 -63.59 9.76 -21.20
N LEU A 25 -64.43 10.12 -20.22
CA LEU A 25 -63.98 10.39 -18.85
C LEU A 25 -63.36 9.16 -18.19
N VAL A 26 -64.01 7.99 -18.27
CA VAL A 26 -63.47 6.75 -17.69
C VAL A 26 -62.15 6.33 -18.37
N ALA A 27 -62.07 6.44 -19.71
CA ALA A 27 -60.83 6.17 -20.43
C ALA A 27 -59.70 7.13 -20.02
N THR A 28 -60.00 8.41 -19.85
CA THR A 28 -59.02 9.42 -19.43
C THR A 28 -58.51 9.16 -18.01
N VAL A 29 -59.40 8.81 -17.09
CA VAL A 29 -59.04 8.47 -15.70
C VAL A 29 -58.17 7.21 -15.65
N LEU A 30 -58.49 6.18 -16.43
CA LEU A 30 -57.66 4.97 -16.52
C LEU A 30 -56.27 5.26 -17.10
N LEU A 31 -56.19 6.10 -18.13
CA LEU A 31 -54.93 6.48 -18.77
C LEU A 31 -54.06 7.31 -17.82
N LEU A 32 -54.65 8.28 -17.10
CA LEU A 32 -53.97 9.06 -16.07
C LEU A 32 -53.53 8.19 -14.89
N SER A 33 -54.34 7.21 -14.48
CA SER A 33 -53.98 6.26 -13.43
C SER A 33 -52.81 5.37 -13.87
N ALA A 34 -52.82 4.86 -15.10
CA ALA A 34 -51.72 4.07 -15.65
C ALA A 34 -50.41 4.88 -15.78
N ILE A 35 -50.50 6.14 -16.22
CA ILE A 35 -49.35 7.05 -16.26
C ILE A 35 -48.87 7.36 -14.84
N GLY A 36 -49.78 7.62 -13.90
CA GLY A 36 -49.44 7.87 -12.50
C GLY A 36 -48.77 6.68 -11.82
N PHE A 37 -49.29 5.47 -12.07
CA PHE A 37 -48.73 4.23 -11.54
C PHE A 37 -47.38 3.89 -12.18
N GLY A 38 -47.25 4.07 -13.49
CA GLY A 38 -45.97 3.94 -14.20
C GLY A 38 -44.93 4.95 -13.72
N SER A 39 -45.35 6.19 -13.47
CA SER A 39 -44.50 7.24 -12.90
C SER A 39 -44.06 6.89 -11.47
N LEU A 40 -44.94 6.35 -10.63
CA LEU A 40 -44.59 5.90 -9.28
C LEU A 40 -43.58 4.75 -9.29
N ILE A 41 -43.74 3.77 -10.19
CA ILE A 41 -42.76 2.68 -10.37
C ILE A 41 -41.41 3.23 -10.83
N PHE A 42 -41.40 4.20 -11.75
CA PHE A 42 -40.17 4.82 -12.24
C PHE A 42 -39.49 5.70 -11.18
N TRP A 43 -40.27 6.39 -10.33
CA TRP A 43 -39.72 7.29 -9.30
C TRP A 43 -39.13 6.52 -8.11
N ASN A 44 -39.59 5.29 -7.87
CA ASN A 44 -39.14 4.47 -6.75
C ASN A 44 -37.84 3.68 -7.03
N GLN A 45 -37.24 3.81 -8.21
CA GLN A 45 -35.96 3.17 -8.56
C GLN A 45 -34.76 4.03 -8.17
N ARG A 46 -34.69 4.54 -6.94
CA ARG A 46 -33.42 5.11 -6.44
C ARG A 46 -32.51 3.94 -6.06
N PRO A 47 -31.39 3.71 -6.76
CA PRO A 47 -30.47 2.64 -6.38
C PRO A 47 -29.93 2.95 -4.99
N ASP A 48 -30.07 2.01 -4.05
CA ASP A 48 -29.37 2.07 -2.77
C ASP A 48 -27.88 1.90 -3.08
N TYR A 49 -27.07 2.91 -2.81
CA TYR A 49 -25.64 2.88 -3.08
C TYR A 49 -24.90 2.35 -1.85
N GLN A 50 -24.05 1.37 -2.07
CA GLN A 50 -23.21 0.78 -1.04
C GLN A 50 -21.72 0.91 -1.43
N THR A 51 -20.88 1.10 -0.43
CA THR A 51 -19.42 1.22 -0.60
C THR A 51 -18.86 -0.04 -1.26
N LEU A 52 -18.29 0.14 -2.46
CA LEU A 52 -17.55 -0.88 -3.18
C LEU A 52 -16.15 -1.04 -2.55
N PHE A 53 -15.43 0.08 -2.46
CA PHE A 53 -14.11 0.21 -1.84
C PHE A 53 -13.97 1.57 -1.14
N SER A 54 -13.16 1.61 -0.09
CA SER A 54 -12.79 2.80 0.68
C SER A 54 -11.28 2.85 0.90
N ASN A 55 -10.75 4.03 1.25
CA ASN A 55 -9.32 4.29 1.43
C ASN A 55 -8.46 3.95 0.20
N LEU A 56 -9.00 4.22 -0.99
CA LEU A 56 -8.27 4.05 -2.24
C LEU A 56 -7.17 5.10 -2.41
N THR A 57 -6.05 4.69 -2.99
CA THR A 57 -5.09 5.64 -3.58
C THR A 57 -5.74 6.35 -4.77
N GLN A 58 -5.22 7.51 -5.18
CA GLN A 58 -5.78 8.20 -6.36
C GLN A 58 -5.61 7.37 -7.62
N GLU A 59 -4.52 6.61 -7.71
CA GLU A 59 -4.19 5.71 -8.80
C GLU A 59 -5.18 4.54 -8.87
N ASP A 60 -5.44 3.86 -7.74
CA ASP A 60 -6.43 2.77 -7.68
C ASP A 60 -7.86 3.28 -7.94
N ALA A 61 -8.21 4.45 -7.40
CA ALA A 61 -9.52 5.06 -7.63
C ALA A 61 -9.74 5.41 -9.11
N ALA A 62 -8.73 5.97 -9.79
CA ALA A 62 -8.81 6.29 -11.20
C ALA A 62 -8.98 5.03 -12.06
N GLU A 63 -8.25 3.96 -11.75
CA GLU A 63 -8.31 2.70 -12.49
C GLU A 63 -9.65 1.98 -12.29
N ILE A 64 -10.15 1.92 -11.05
CA ILE A 64 -11.46 1.33 -10.74
C ILE A 64 -12.59 2.13 -11.42
N VAL A 65 -12.55 3.46 -11.38
CA VAL A 65 -13.54 4.30 -12.08
C VAL A 65 -13.54 4.05 -13.58
N SER A 66 -12.36 3.88 -14.19
CA SER A 66 -12.23 3.54 -15.61
C SER A 66 -12.96 2.24 -15.95
N LYS A 67 -12.78 1.21 -15.10
CA LYS A 67 -13.44 -0.10 -15.26
C LYS A 67 -14.94 -0.08 -15.04
N LEU A 68 -15.41 0.69 -14.06
CA LEU A 68 -16.85 0.89 -13.84
C LEU A 68 -17.51 1.60 -15.03
N LYS A 69 -16.83 2.58 -15.64
CA LYS A 69 -17.30 3.25 -16.87
C LYS A 69 -17.33 2.31 -18.06
N GLU A 70 -16.28 1.51 -18.27
CA GLU A 70 -16.21 0.51 -19.34
C GLU A 70 -17.40 -0.46 -19.27
N ARG A 71 -17.73 -0.90 -18.05
CA ARG A 71 -18.84 -1.84 -17.77
C ARG A 71 -20.21 -1.16 -17.64
N LYS A 72 -20.30 0.17 -17.82
CA LYS A 72 -21.54 0.97 -17.69
C LYS A 72 -22.22 0.83 -16.33
N ILE A 73 -21.44 0.65 -15.28
CA ILE A 73 -21.94 0.50 -13.92
C ILE A 73 -22.06 1.90 -13.30
N PRO A 74 -23.25 2.29 -12.81
CA PRO A 74 -23.42 3.58 -12.15
C PRO A 74 -22.60 3.59 -10.85
N TYR A 75 -21.90 4.69 -10.60
CA TYR A 75 -21.04 4.83 -9.43
C TYR A 75 -21.14 6.23 -8.83
N GLN A 76 -20.81 6.35 -7.55
CA GLN A 76 -20.67 7.62 -6.85
C GLN A 76 -19.29 7.68 -6.18
N LEU A 77 -18.73 8.89 -6.15
CA LEU A 77 -17.48 9.17 -5.44
C LEU A 77 -17.82 9.88 -4.13
N SER A 78 -17.16 9.49 -3.04
CA SER A 78 -17.18 10.26 -1.80
C SER A 78 -16.52 11.63 -1.99
N SER A 79 -16.85 12.61 -1.15
CA SER A 79 -16.38 14.00 -1.22
C SER A 79 -14.85 14.16 -1.26
N ASN A 80 -14.11 13.15 -0.83
CA ASN A 80 -12.63 13.12 -0.83
C ASN A 80 -12.02 12.24 -1.93
N GLY A 81 -12.83 11.64 -2.83
CA GLY A 81 -12.37 10.73 -3.89
C GLY A 81 -11.78 9.40 -3.40
N GLY A 82 -11.70 9.19 -2.08
CA GLY A 82 -11.09 8.00 -1.46
C GLY A 82 -12.03 6.82 -1.30
N ALA A 83 -13.30 6.95 -1.70
CA ALA A 83 -14.27 5.86 -1.68
C ALA A 83 -15.16 5.89 -2.92
N ILE A 84 -15.47 4.69 -3.41
CA ILE A 84 -16.33 4.45 -4.58
C ILE A 84 -17.54 3.65 -4.11
N LEU A 85 -18.74 4.11 -4.46
CA LEU A 85 -20.00 3.45 -4.17
C LEU A 85 -20.65 2.98 -5.47
N VAL A 86 -21.33 1.84 -5.42
CA VAL A 86 -22.11 1.26 -6.54
C VAL A 86 -23.48 0.77 -6.04
N PRO A 87 -24.47 0.49 -6.91
CA PRO A 87 -25.72 -0.10 -6.48
C PRO A 87 -25.49 -1.36 -5.65
N ARG A 88 -26.17 -1.44 -4.51
CA ARG A 88 -26.09 -2.51 -3.53
C ARG A 88 -26.20 -3.91 -4.13
N GLU A 89 -27.07 -4.07 -5.12
CA GLU A 89 -27.30 -5.34 -5.83
C GLU A 89 -26.07 -5.82 -6.62
N GLN A 90 -25.21 -4.90 -7.05
CA GLN A 90 -24.06 -5.17 -7.93
C GLN A 90 -22.72 -5.23 -7.17
N VAL A 91 -22.68 -4.88 -5.89
CA VAL A 91 -21.42 -4.76 -5.11
C VAL A 91 -20.55 -6.02 -5.19
N TYR A 92 -21.14 -7.18 -4.95
CA TYR A 92 -20.37 -8.45 -4.90
C TYR A 92 -19.90 -8.89 -6.28
N GLU A 93 -20.74 -8.73 -7.30
CA GLU A 93 -20.39 -9.05 -8.69
C GLU A 93 -19.26 -8.14 -9.18
N VAL A 94 -19.35 -6.84 -8.91
CA VAL A 94 -18.33 -5.86 -9.27
C VAL A 94 -17.01 -6.15 -8.57
N ARG A 95 -17.03 -6.51 -7.27
CA ARG A 95 -15.82 -6.92 -6.55
C ARG A 95 -15.15 -8.12 -7.18
N LEU A 96 -15.93 -9.15 -7.52
CA LEU A 96 -15.39 -10.35 -8.14
C LEU A 96 -14.78 -10.05 -9.52
N ALA A 97 -15.46 -9.22 -10.31
CA ALA A 97 -14.97 -8.78 -11.62
C ALA A 97 -13.65 -7.99 -11.50
N LEU A 98 -13.57 -7.02 -10.60
CA LEU A 98 -12.36 -6.21 -10.40
C LEU A 98 -11.21 -7.03 -9.80
N ALA A 99 -11.51 -7.98 -8.89
CA ALA A 99 -10.52 -8.90 -8.34
C ALA A 99 -9.88 -9.79 -9.43
N SER A 100 -10.67 -10.22 -10.42
CA SER A 100 -10.15 -10.99 -11.56
C SER A 100 -9.17 -10.19 -12.45
N GLU A 101 -9.26 -8.86 -12.39
CA GLU A 101 -8.38 -7.92 -13.09
C GLU A 101 -7.22 -7.43 -12.20
N GLY A 102 -7.09 -7.96 -10.97
CA GLY A 102 -6.04 -7.58 -10.02
C GLY A 102 -6.23 -6.20 -9.39
N LEU A 103 -7.47 -5.71 -9.30
CA LEU A 103 -7.80 -4.41 -8.72
C LEU A 103 -8.50 -4.56 -7.35
N PRO A 104 -8.20 -3.64 -6.40
CA PRO A 104 -7.15 -2.60 -6.45
C PRO A 104 -5.73 -3.19 -6.38
N LYS A 105 -4.75 -2.48 -6.95
CA LYS A 105 -3.33 -2.91 -6.97
C LYS A 105 -2.63 -2.60 -5.64
N GLY A 106 -3.15 -1.64 -4.88
CA GLY A 106 -2.74 -1.30 -3.52
C GLY A 106 -3.93 -1.31 -2.56
N GLY A 107 -3.72 -1.84 -1.34
CA GLY A 107 -4.76 -1.94 -0.31
C GLY A 107 -5.34 -3.34 -0.22
N GLY A 108 -4.51 -4.30 0.17
CA GLY A 108 -4.97 -5.64 0.49
C GLY A 108 -6.10 -5.63 1.50
N VAL A 109 -7.12 -6.45 1.25
CA VAL A 109 -8.10 -6.89 2.23
C VAL A 109 -7.32 -7.51 3.39
N GLY A 110 -7.14 -6.73 4.46
CA GLY A 110 -6.28 -7.14 5.58
C GLY A 110 -6.32 -6.23 6.80
N PHE A 111 -7.22 -5.25 6.89
CA PHE A 111 -7.31 -4.38 8.07
C PHE A 111 -8.74 -3.94 8.47
N GLU A 112 -9.79 -4.24 7.71
CA GLU A 112 -11.16 -3.78 8.03
C GLU A 112 -11.77 -4.48 9.26
N VAL A 113 -11.18 -5.60 9.72
CA VAL A 113 -11.52 -6.21 11.01
C VAL A 113 -11.09 -5.33 12.20
N PHE A 114 -10.25 -4.31 11.99
CA PHE A 114 -9.86 -3.34 13.01
C PHE A 114 -10.74 -2.07 13.03
N ASP A 115 -11.58 -1.83 12.01
CA ASP A 115 -12.39 -0.59 11.92
C ASP A 115 -13.69 -0.64 12.74
N ARG A 116 -13.95 -1.76 13.43
CA ARG A 116 -15.01 -1.83 14.45
C ARG A 116 -14.50 -1.82 15.88
N THR A 117 -13.32 -1.28 16.14
CA THR A 117 -12.97 -0.80 17.50
C THR A 117 -11.96 0.35 17.45
N SER A 118 -12.42 1.56 17.16
CA SER A 118 -11.69 2.77 17.57
C SER A 118 -11.83 2.96 19.07
N PHE A 119 -11.13 2.14 19.84
CA PHE A 119 -10.71 2.43 21.22
C PHE A 119 -9.36 1.73 21.46
N GLY A 120 -8.29 2.52 21.45
CA GLY A 120 -6.91 2.07 21.70
C GLY A 120 -6.22 1.49 20.47
N THR A 121 -5.28 2.24 19.88
CA THR A 121 -4.21 1.59 19.11
C THR A 121 -3.59 0.53 19.99
N THR A 122 -3.61 -0.74 19.56
CA THR A 122 -2.90 -1.79 20.31
C THR A 122 -1.44 -1.39 20.43
N ASP A 123 -0.81 -1.68 21.57
CA ASP A 123 0.61 -1.35 21.78
C ASP A 123 1.49 -1.93 20.66
N PHE A 124 1.07 -3.03 20.06
CA PHE A 124 1.72 -3.62 18.89
C PHE A 124 1.71 -2.69 17.67
N VAL A 125 0.57 -2.08 17.32
CA VAL A 125 0.46 -1.16 16.19
C VAL A 125 1.27 0.11 16.44
N GLN A 126 1.24 0.66 17.65
CA GLN A 126 2.05 1.82 18.00
C GLN A 126 3.55 1.54 17.90
N ARG A 127 4.02 0.40 18.42
CA ARG A 127 5.42 -0.04 18.28
C ARG A 127 5.83 -0.22 16.83
N LEU A 128 4.98 -0.85 16.01
CA LEU A 128 5.25 -1.04 14.58
C LEU A 128 5.37 0.29 13.84
N ASN A 129 4.46 1.23 14.11
CA ASN A 129 4.49 2.56 13.51
C ASN A 129 5.72 3.37 13.96
N TYR A 130 6.06 3.32 15.24
CA TYR A 130 7.29 3.92 15.78
C TYR A 130 8.53 3.34 15.10
N GLN A 131 8.64 2.02 14.98
CA GLN A 131 9.77 1.37 14.33
C GLN A 131 9.91 1.78 12.85
N ARG A 132 8.78 1.84 12.10
CA ARG A 132 8.78 2.31 10.70
C ARG A 132 9.20 3.76 10.57
N ALA A 133 8.70 4.64 11.45
CA ALA A 133 9.09 6.03 11.50
C ALA A 133 10.59 6.18 11.76
N LEU A 134 11.13 5.46 12.75
CA LEU A 134 12.55 5.48 13.09
C LEU A 134 13.45 5.01 11.94
N GLN A 135 13.10 3.90 11.29
CA GLN A 135 13.80 3.40 10.10
C GLN A 135 13.80 4.43 8.96
N GLY A 136 12.64 5.06 8.71
CA GLY A 136 12.50 6.09 7.69
C GLY A 136 13.33 7.34 8.00
N GLU A 137 13.37 7.74 9.26
CA GLU A 137 14.12 8.92 9.70
C GLU A 137 15.62 8.71 9.63
N LEU A 138 16.11 7.57 10.14
CA LEU A 138 17.53 7.20 9.99
C LEU A 138 17.94 7.13 8.52
N SER A 139 17.08 6.56 7.66
CA SER A 139 17.35 6.53 6.21
C SER A 139 17.45 7.94 5.62
N ARG A 140 16.63 8.89 6.08
CA ARG A 140 16.69 10.30 5.65
C ARG A 140 17.95 10.98 6.16
N THR A 141 18.30 10.80 7.43
CA THR A 141 19.51 11.39 8.04
C THR A 141 20.78 10.89 7.35
N ILE A 142 20.92 9.57 7.14
CA ILE A 142 22.09 9.00 6.47
C ILE A 142 22.22 9.52 5.03
N ARG A 143 21.11 9.70 4.30
CA ARG A 143 21.11 10.28 2.95
C ARG A 143 21.57 11.74 2.87
N GLN A 144 21.67 12.46 3.99
CA GLN A 144 22.21 13.82 4.00
C GLN A 144 23.74 13.83 3.79
N MET A 145 24.42 12.70 3.97
CA MET A 145 25.84 12.58 3.65
C MET A 145 26.07 12.71 2.14
N LYS A 146 27.08 13.49 1.75
CA LYS A 146 27.33 13.89 0.36
C LYS A 146 27.50 12.70 -0.58
N GLU A 147 28.19 11.66 -0.11
CA GLU A 147 28.57 10.47 -0.87
C GLU A 147 27.39 9.51 -1.08
N ILE A 148 26.31 9.66 -0.32
CA ILE A 148 25.18 8.72 -0.29
C ILE A 148 24.06 9.19 -1.23
N GLU A 149 23.65 8.31 -2.13
CA GLU A 149 22.50 8.53 -3.03
C GLU A 149 21.20 8.01 -2.39
N GLN A 150 21.25 6.78 -1.89
CA GLN A 150 20.15 6.13 -1.19
C GLN A 150 20.67 5.39 0.04
N ALA A 151 19.85 5.39 1.10
CA ALA A 151 20.04 4.57 2.28
C ALA A 151 18.72 3.89 2.64
N ARG A 152 18.80 2.65 3.10
CA ARG A 152 17.67 1.90 3.64
C ARG A 152 18.09 1.23 4.94
N VAL A 153 17.33 1.48 5.99
CA VAL A 153 17.61 0.96 7.33
C VAL A 153 16.52 -0.05 7.70
N HIS A 154 16.95 -1.23 8.13
CA HIS A 154 16.08 -2.26 8.70
C HIS A 154 16.50 -2.50 10.14
N ILE A 155 15.56 -2.37 11.06
CA ILE A 155 15.75 -2.60 12.50
C ILE A 155 14.88 -3.78 12.91
N VAL A 156 15.46 -4.70 13.66
CA VAL A 156 14.77 -5.83 14.28
C VAL A 156 14.83 -5.65 15.79
N THR A 157 13.69 -5.34 16.38
CA THR A 157 13.53 -5.22 17.84
C THR A 157 12.86 -6.47 18.37
N PRO A 158 13.54 -7.29 19.20
CA PRO A 158 12.94 -8.46 19.82
C PRO A 158 11.84 -8.05 20.81
N LYS A 159 10.90 -8.97 21.08
CA LYS A 159 9.86 -8.75 22.08
C LYS A 159 10.48 -8.82 23.48
N GLU A 160 10.02 -7.98 24.38
CA GLU A 160 10.36 -8.09 25.79
C GLU A 160 9.88 -9.45 26.34
N SER A 161 10.81 -10.21 26.91
CA SER A 161 10.51 -11.43 27.65
C SER A 161 10.51 -11.12 29.14
N LEU A 162 9.59 -11.73 29.90
CA LEU A 162 9.57 -11.68 31.36
C LEU A 162 10.75 -12.45 31.99
N PHE A 163 11.46 -13.24 31.17
CA PHE A 163 12.65 -13.98 31.56
C PHE A 163 13.89 -13.22 31.05
N LEU A 164 14.72 -12.76 31.99
CA LEU A 164 15.94 -11.98 31.71
C LEU A 164 16.96 -12.76 30.86
N ASP A 165 16.97 -14.10 30.95
CA ASP A 165 17.92 -14.96 30.25
C ASP A 165 17.64 -15.14 28.74
N GLU A 166 16.51 -14.63 28.23
CA GLU A 166 16.12 -14.75 26.82
C GLU A 166 16.04 -13.42 26.06
N GLN A 167 16.44 -12.29 26.67
CA GLN A 167 16.42 -11.00 25.99
C GLN A 167 17.50 -10.93 24.91
N LYS A 168 17.09 -11.15 23.66
CA LYS A 168 17.91 -10.88 22.49
C LYS A 168 18.16 -9.37 22.39
N LYS A 169 19.35 -8.97 21.95
CA LYS A 169 19.65 -7.57 21.67
C LYS A 169 19.05 -7.17 20.31
N PRO A 170 18.61 -5.91 20.12
CA PRO A 170 18.20 -5.41 18.82
C PRO A 170 19.35 -5.46 17.81
N THR A 171 18.99 -5.66 16.54
CA THR A 171 19.94 -5.68 15.42
C THR A 171 19.48 -4.77 14.30
N ALA A 172 20.42 -4.29 13.49
CA ALA A 172 20.12 -3.46 12.34
C ALA A 172 20.96 -3.82 11.11
N SER A 173 20.38 -3.57 9.95
CA SER A 173 21.06 -3.67 8.65
C SER A 173 20.82 -2.39 7.86
N VAL A 174 21.90 -1.79 7.40
CA VAL A 174 21.89 -0.53 6.64
C VAL A 174 22.40 -0.83 5.24
N LEU A 175 21.54 -0.70 4.23
CA LEU A 175 21.95 -0.77 2.84
C LEU A 175 22.20 0.64 2.32
N ILE A 176 23.35 0.82 1.69
CA ILE A 176 23.80 2.11 1.16
C ILE A 176 24.09 1.97 -0.33
N LYS A 177 23.58 2.92 -1.10
CA LYS A 177 24.01 3.18 -2.47
C LYS A 177 24.81 4.47 -2.48
N THR A 178 26.09 4.40 -2.84
CA THR A 178 26.92 5.59 -3.04
C THR A 178 26.69 6.18 -4.42
N ARG A 179 26.96 7.47 -4.57
CA ARG A 179 26.95 8.13 -5.88
C ARG A 179 28.06 7.58 -6.76
N SER A 180 27.85 7.61 -8.07
CA SER A 180 28.85 7.13 -9.06
C SER A 180 30.22 7.76 -8.84
N GLY A 181 31.24 6.91 -8.68
CA GLY A 181 32.63 7.33 -8.45
C GLY A 181 32.96 7.76 -7.02
N MET A 182 32.01 7.70 -6.08
CA MET A 182 32.24 8.00 -4.67
C MET A 182 32.29 6.73 -3.82
N THR A 183 33.13 6.77 -2.79
CA THR A 183 33.26 5.73 -1.76
C THR A 183 33.09 6.34 -0.38
N LEU A 184 32.63 5.53 0.58
CA LEU A 184 32.56 5.96 1.97
C LEU A 184 33.91 5.73 2.66
N ALA A 185 34.37 6.74 3.39
CA ALA A 185 35.53 6.59 4.27
C ALA A 185 35.17 5.71 5.49
N PRO A 186 36.12 4.94 6.04
CA PRO A 186 35.87 4.10 7.23
C PRO A 186 35.23 4.87 8.40
N ALA A 187 35.68 6.11 8.64
CA ALA A 187 35.11 6.97 9.69
C ALA A 187 33.63 7.34 9.43
N GLN A 188 33.22 7.48 8.16
CA GLN A 188 31.81 7.74 7.82
C GLN A 188 30.96 6.50 8.07
N VAL A 189 31.48 5.31 7.75
CA VAL A 189 30.79 4.04 8.02
C VAL A 189 30.64 3.83 9.52
N GLU A 190 31.68 4.10 10.31
CA GLU A 190 31.63 4.05 11.77
C GLU A 190 30.61 5.06 12.33
N GLY A 191 30.58 6.29 11.80
CA GLY A 191 29.56 7.28 12.16
C GLY A 191 28.13 6.78 11.90
N ILE A 192 27.89 6.09 10.78
CA ILE A 192 26.57 5.49 10.47
C ILE A 192 26.23 4.39 11.48
N VAL A 193 27.20 3.52 11.80
CA VAL A 193 27.02 2.46 12.80
C VAL A 193 26.62 3.04 14.15
N HIS A 194 27.34 4.06 14.64
CA HIS A 194 27.05 4.69 15.92
C HIS A 194 25.73 5.48 15.91
N LEU A 195 25.40 6.16 14.82
CA LEU A 195 24.12 6.86 14.66
C LEU A 195 22.94 5.89 14.82
N VAL A 196 23.00 4.75 14.12
CA VAL A 196 21.92 3.75 14.16
C VAL A 196 21.85 3.05 15.52
N ALA A 197 23.00 2.67 16.09
CA ALA A 197 23.04 2.02 17.41
C ALA A 197 22.50 2.95 18.51
N SER A 198 22.81 4.24 18.46
CA SER A 198 22.33 5.21 19.46
C SER A 198 20.85 5.55 19.31
N ALA A 199 20.26 5.30 18.15
CA ALA A 199 18.85 5.59 17.87
C ALA A 199 17.90 4.48 18.34
N VAL A 200 18.42 3.30 18.68
CA VAL A 200 17.62 2.16 19.14
C VAL A 200 18.09 1.75 20.54
N GLU A 201 17.16 1.74 21.48
CA GLU A 201 17.44 1.36 22.87
C GLU A 201 18.02 -0.07 22.96
N GLY A 202 19.13 -0.23 23.70
CA GLY A 202 19.78 -1.52 23.91
C GLY A 202 20.53 -2.08 22.69
N MET A 203 20.63 -1.32 21.58
CA MET A 203 21.41 -1.73 20.41
C MET A 203 22.90 -1.45 20.60
N GLU A 204 23.73 -2.46 20.36
CA GLU A 204 25.19 -2.30 20.37
C GLU A 204 25.70 -1.99 18.95
N PRO A 205 26.76 -1.18 18.81
CA PRO A 205 27.40 -0.91 17.50
C PRO A 205 27.76 -2.18 16.72
N ASN A 206 28.20 -3.24 17.42
CA ASN A 206 28.55 -4.53 16.83
C ASN A 206 27.34 -5.28 16.21
N ASN A 207 26.11 -4.88 16.53
CA ASN A 207 24.87 -5.44 15.99
C ASN A 207 24.32 -4.67 14.78
N VAL A 208 25.06 -3.66 14.30
CA VAL A 208 24.74 -2.89 13.10
C VAL A 208 25.64 -3.33 11.96
N THR A 209 25.04 -3.87 10.90
CA THR A 209 25.77 -4.23 9.69
C THR A 209 25.47 -3.23 8.58
N VAL A 210 26.52 -2.65 8.00
CA VAL A 210 26.41 -1.72 6.87
C VAL A 210 26.88 -2.42 5.60
N VAL A 211 26.06 -2.40 4.55
CA VAL A 211 26.32 -3.06 3.27
C VAL A 211 26.13 -2.10 2.09
N ASP A 212 26.97 -2.27 1.07
CA ASP A 212 26.80 -1.65 -0.25
C ASP A 212 25.82 -2.47 -1.12
N THR A 213 25.16 -1.82 -2.08
CA THR A 213 24.47 -2.44 -3.22
C THR A 213 25.23 -3.56 -3.93
N SER A 214 26.57 -3.58 -3.91
CA SER A 214 27.39 -4.69 -4.44
C SER A 214 27.47 -5.92 -3.51
N GLY A 215 26.81 -5.89 -2.35
CA GLY A 215 26.86 -6.95 -1.34
C GLY A 215 28.10 -6.92 -0.45
N ARG A 216 28.96 -5.91 -0.60
CA ARG A 216 30.15 -5.73 0.26
C ARG A 216 29.75 -5.18 1.62
N ILE A 217 30.19 -5.85 2.68
CA ILE A 217 30.06 -5.35 4.05
C ILE A 217 31.08 -4.22 4.26
N LEU A 218 30.60 -3.05 4.64
CA LEU A 218 31.40 -1.86 4.92
C LEU A 218 31.72 -1.73 6.41
N SER A 219 30.83 -2.21 7.28
CA SER A 219 31.04 -2.20 8.74
C SER A 219 32.06 -3.24 9.16
N LYS A 220 33.08 -2.85 9.92
CA LYS A 220 34.00 -3.82 10.55
C LYS A 220 33.29 -4.41 11.78
N LYS A 221 33.18 -5.73 11.84
CA LYS A 221 32.79 -6.41 13.08
C LYS A 221 34.00 -6.35 13.98
N ASN A 222 33.93 -5.60 15.07
CA ASN A 222 34.99 -5.59 16.08
C ASN A 222 34.94 -6.92 16.84
N ASP A 223 35.42 -7.99 16.22
CA ASP A 223 35.77 -9.20 16.95
C ASP A 223 36.89 -8.79 17.92
N THR A 224 36.55 -8.78 19.21
CA THR A 224 37.43 -8.33 20.30
C THR A 224 38.62 -9.28 20.52
N THR A 225 38.66 -10.39 19.78
CA THR A 225 39.76 -11.34 19.79
C THR A 225 40.90 -10.85 18.90
N LEU A 226 42.09 -10.62 19.48
CA LEU A 226 43.32 -10.21 18.78
C LEU A 226 43.61 -11.03 17.50
N LEU A 227 43.25 -12.32 17.50
CA LEU A 227 43.40 -13.21 16.34
C LEU A 227 42.48 -12.85 15.16
N GLY A 228 41.23 -12.43 15.45
CA GLY A 228 40.25 -12.05 14.43
C GLY A 228 40.59 -10.73 13.75
N GLN A 229 41.11 -9.78 14.53
CA GLN A 229 41.60 -8.49 14.02
C GLN A 229 42.81 -8.66 13.10
N LEU A 230 43.80 -9.47 13.51
CA LEU A 230 44.97 -9.79 12.68
C LEU A 230 44.57 -10.46 11.36
N THR A 231 43.65 -11.42 11.40
CA THR A 231 43.17 -12.15 10.21
C THR A 231 42.43 -11.24 9.24
N ALA A 232 41.56 -10.35 9.75
CA ALA A 232 40.82 -9.40 8.92
C ALA A 232 41.76 -8.38 8.24
N THR A 233 42.77 -7.86 8.95
CA THR A 233 43.78 -6.96 8.38
C THR A 233 44.63 -7.67 7.31
N GLN A 234 44.95 -8.94 7.50
CA GLN A 234 45.75 -9.73 6.56
C GLN A 234 44.98 -10.03 5.26
N LEU A 235 43.68 -10.31 5.36
CA LEU A 235 42.78 -10.45 4.20
C LEU A 235 42.60 -9.13 3.44
N GLU A 236 42.48 -8.01 4.14
CA GLU A 236 42.39 -6.67 3.54
C GLU A 236 43.69 -6.32 2.81
N TYR A 237 44.85 -6.66 3.38
CA TYR A 237 46.15 -6.49 2.74
C TYR A 237 46.30 -7.36 1.47
N GLN A 238 45.91 -8.63 1.52
CA GLN A 238 45.94 -9.52 0.36
C GLN A 238 45.08 -8.97 -0.79
N ARG A 239 43.86 -8.52 -0.50
CA ARG A 239 42.97 -7.93 -1.53
C ARG A 239 43.55 -6.66 -2.15
N ASN A 240 44.18 -5.79 -1.37
CA ASN A 240 44.83 -4.58 -1.89
C ASN A 240 46.01 -4.94 -2.83
N ILE A 241 46.76 -5.99 -2.50
CA ILE A 241 47.81 -6.53 -3.38
C ILE A 241 47.20 -7.10 -4.65
N GLU A 242 46.11 -7.88 -4.55
CA GLU A 242 45.40 -8.46 -5.70
C GLU A 242 44.82 -7.38 -6.64
N GLU A 243 44.18 -6.34 -6.10
CA GLU A 243 43.69 -5.21 -6.91
C GLU A 243 44.82 -4.44 -7.57
N GLY A 244 45.94 -4.25 -6.84
CA GLY A 244 47.15 -3.63 -7.39
C GLY A 244 47.77 -4.45 -8.53
N LEU A 245 47.82 -5.78 -8.36
CA LEU A 245 48.28 -6.71 -9.39
C LEU A 245 47.34 -6.70 -10.60
N LYS A 246 46.01 -6.72 -10.38
CA LYS A 246 45.02 -6.63 -11.46
C LYS A 246 45.21 -5.34 -12.28
N LYS A 247 45.37 -4.19 -11.62
CA LYS A 247 45.64 -2.92 -12.30
C LYS A 247 46.96 -2.93 -13.07
N LYS A 248 48.02 -3.54 -12.53
CA LYS A 248 49.32 -3.68 -13.22
C LYS A 248 49.22 -4.59 -14.43
N VAL A 249 48.57 -5.75 -14.30
CA VAL A 249 48.36 -6.69 -15.40
C VAL A 249 47.52 -6.04 -16.49
N GLN A 250 46.46 -5.34 -16.11
CA GLN A 250 45.63 -4.58 -17.04
C GLN A 250 46.46 -3.51 -17.77
N GLY A 251 47.29 -2.74 -17.06
CA GLY A 251 48.18 -1.75 -17.69
C GLY A 251 49.20 -2.36 -18.66
N MET A 252 49.79 -3.52 -18.32
CA MET A 252 50.70 -4.25 -19.24
C MET A 252 49.97 -4.77 -20.48
N LEU A 253 48.76 -5.31 -20.30
CA LEU A 253 47.93 -5.77 -21.41
C LEU A 253 47.52 -4.60 -22.32
N GLU A 254 47.20 -3.44 -21.75
CA GLU A 254 46.88 -2.21 -22.48
C GLU A 254 48.09 -1.67 -23.27
N GLU A 255 49.31 -1.77 -22.72
CA GLU A 255 50.56 -1.34 -23.38
C GLU A 255 50.95 -2.23 -24.56
N VAL A 256 50.68 -3.54 -24.49
CA VAL A 256 51.00 -4.51 -25.55
C VAL A 256 49.90 -4.60 -26.63
N LEU A 257 48.62 -4.47 -26.25
CA LEU A 257 47.48 -4.66 -27.17
C LEU A 257 46.92 -3.35 -27.73
N GLY A 258 47.38 -2.20 -27.21
CA GLY A 258 46.88 -0.88 -27.55
C GLY A 258 45.59 -0.54 -26.80
N PHE A 259 45.47 0.74 -26.40
CA PHE A 259 44.31 1.28 -25.70
C PHE A 259 43.00 0.88 -26.42
N ASN A 260 42.06 0.27 -25.69
CA ASN A 260 40.69 -0.07 -26.12
C ASN A 260 40.48 -1.42 -26.86
N LYS A 261 41.36 -2.43 -26.68
CA LYS A 261 41.14 -3.82 -27.18
C LYS A 261 41.15 -4.94 -26.14
N ALA A 262 41.46 -4.66 -24.87
CA ALA A 262 41.38 -5.64 -23.79
C ALA A 262 39.98 -5.58 -23.16
N ILE A 263 39.25 -6.70 -23.24
CA ILE A 263 37.93 -6.90 -22.63
C ILE A 263 38.12 -7.35 -21.17
#